data_AF-A0A5J6SKN7-F1
#
_entry.id   AF-A0A5J6SKN7-F1
#
_cell.length_a   1.000
_cell.length_b   1.000
_cell.length_c   1.000
_cell.angle_alpha   90.00
_cell.angle_beta   90.00
_cell.angle_gamma   90.00
#
_symmetry.space_group_name_H-M   'P 1'
#
loop_
_entity.id
_entity.type
_entity.pdbx_description
1 polymer ?
#
loop_
_entity_poly.entity_id
_entity_poly.type
_entity_poly.pdbx_seq_one_letter_code
_entity_poly.pdbx_strand_id
1 'polypeptide(L)'
;MSFKIAILVCLILMGIIACITYYLAKKVSNSLMKYIPVFSFAMGALFFYMKFSFISYKPNSIEGIYDIIAIILLLIVCSIAFLEAVIIDIVENSNLFSRSYMAVRKVIQLVGINKAFKIKMPSDFVKKIRGL
;
A
#
# COMPACT_ATOMS: atom_id res chain seq x y z
N MET A 1 25.39 -25.32 -0.73
CA MET A 1 25.76 -24.02 -0.11
C MET A 1 25.36 -24.11 1.34
N SER A 2 26.30 -23.87 2.28
CA SER A 2 25.97 -23.96 3.70
C SER A 2 24.82 -23.00 4.05
N PHE A 3 23.90 -23.46 4.90
CA PHE A 3 22.74 -22.68 5.35
C PHE A 3 23.11 -21.28 5.85
N LYS A 4 24.23 -21.15 6.57
CA LYS A 4 24.74 -19.86 7.07
C LYS A 4 25.03 -18.87 5.95
N ILE A 5 25.65 -19.34 4.87
CA ILE A 5 25.99 -18.51 3.71
C ILE A 5 24.70 -18.16 2.96
N ALA A 6 23.74 -19.08 2.88
CA ALA A 6 22.46 -18.85 2.21
C ALA A 6 21.65 -17.74 2.89
N ILE A 7 21.61 -17.73 4.23
CA ILE A 7 20.99 -16.64 5.00
C ILE A 7 21.68 -15.31 4.71
N LEU A 8 23.02 -15.29 4.71
CA LEU A 8 23.78 -14.06 4.48
C LEU A 8 23.50 -13.49 3.08
N VAL A 9 23.48 -14.34 2.06
CA VAL A 9 23.12 -13.95 0.70
C VAL A 9 21.66 -13.48 0.62
N CYS A 10 20.75 -14.17 1.31
CA CYS A 10 19.34 -13.76 1.38
C CYS A 10 19.19 -12.35 1.98
N LEU A 11 19.89 -12.04 3.09
CA LEU A 11 19.83 -10.72 3.71
C LEU A 11 20.36 -9.61 2.80
N ILE A 12 21.47 -9.88 2.09
CA ILE A 12 22.01 -8.93 1.11
C ILE A 12 21.00 -8.70 -0.02
N LEU A 13 20.42 -9.78 -0.56
CA LEU A 13 19.43 -9.72 -1.64
C LEU A 13 18.18 -8.93 -1.21
N MET A 14 17.67 -9.21 -0.01
CA MET A 14 16.55 -8.51 0.61
C MET A 14 16.82 -7.01 0.78
N GLY A 15 18.03 -6.66 1.20
CA GLY A 15 18.49 -5.27 1.33
C GLY A 15 18.57 -4.55 -0.02
N ILE A 16 19.13 -5.21 -1.04
CA ILE A 16 19.21 -4.66 -2.40
C ILE A 16 17.81 -4.40 -2.96
N ILE A 17 16.89 -5.37 -2.83
CA ILE A 17 15.49 -5.19 -3.27
C ILE A 17 14.83 -4.06 -2.49
N ALA A 18 15.04 -3.97 -1.18
CA ALA A 18 14.47 -2.88 -0.39
C ALA A 18 14.97 -1.50 -0.87
N CYS A 19 16.26 -1.36 -1.18
CA CYS A 19 16.83 -0.14 -1.76
C CYS A 19 16.25 0.19 -3.14
N ILE A 20 16.13 -0.80 -4.03
CA ILE A 20 15.56 -0.62 -5.38
C ILE A 20 14.09 -0.20 -5.27
N THR A 21 13.30 -0.90 -4.46
CA THR A 21 11.89 -0.60 -4.25
C THR A 21 11.70 0.75 -3.58
N TYR A 22 12.56 1.14 -2.63
CA TYR A 22 12.55 2.48 -2.05
C TYR A 22 12.80 3.58 -3.09
N TYR A 23 13.80 3.39 -3.95
CA TYR A 23 14.09 4.35 -5.02
C TYR A 23 12.94 4.46 -6.03
N LEU A 24 12.34 3.32 -6.40
CA LEU A 24 11.13 3.28 -7.23
C LEU A 24 9.94 3.97 -6.58
N ALA A 25 9.71 3.72 -5.29
CA ALA A 25 8.61 4.33 -4.55
C ALA A 25 8.76 5.86 -4.48
N LYS A 26 9.96 6.36 -4.23
CA LYS A 26 10.25 7.80 -4.24
C LYS A 26 9.99 8.46 -5.60
N LYS A 27 10.22 7.73 -6.70
CA LYS A 27 10.08 8.28 -8.06
C LYS A 27 8.67 8.16 -8.63
N VAL A 28 7.95 7.08 -8.33
CA VAL A 28 6.69 6.73 -9.00
C VAL A 28 5.48 7.03 -8.12
N SER A 29 5.46 6.53 -6.88
CA SER A 29 4.33 6.71 -5.96
C SER A 29 4.74 6.43 -4.52
N ASN A 30 4.43 7.37 -3.62
CA ASN A 30 4.63 7.18 -2.19
C ASN A 30 3.85 5.97 -1.63
N SER A 31 2.76 5.54 -2.28
CA SER A 31 2.03 4.34 -1.85
C SER A 31 2.87 3.06 -1.92
N LEU A 32 3.83 2.99 -2.85
CA LEU A 32 4.74 1.85 -2.98
C LEU A 32 5.70 1.70 -1.79
N MET A 33 5.93 2.75 -1.00
CA MET A 33 6.81 2.68 0.17
C MET A 33 6.30 1.66 1.19
N LYS A 34 4.99 1.49 1.29
CA LYS A 34 4.33 0.54 2.21
C LYS A 34 4.59 -0.92 1.84
N TYR A 35 4.85 -1.19 0.56
CA TYR A 35 5.07 -2.54 0.04
C TYR A 35 6.54 -2.97 0.03
N ILE A 36 7.47 -2.09 0.41
CA ILE A 36 8.91 -2.41 0.53
C ILE A 36 9.15 -3.71 1.33
N PRO A 37 8.62 -3.88 2.56
CA PRO A 37 8.83 -5.11 3.31
C PRO A 37 8.28 -6.34 2.57
N VAL A 38 7.11 -6.23 1.93
CA VAL A 38 6.50 -7.32 1.15
C VAL A 38 7.43 -7.79 0.03
N PHE A 39 7.92 -6.86 -0.79
CA PHE A 39 8.83 -7.20 -1.89
C PHE A 39 10.16 -7.79 -1.40
N SER A 40 10.67 -7.29 -0.28
CA SER A 40 11.89 -7.81 0.34
C SER A 40 11.70 -9.26 0.80
N PHE A 41 10.67 -9.53 1.62
CA PHE A 41 10.40 -10.89 2.11
C PHE A 41 10.00 -11.85 0.99
N ALA A 42 9.23 -11.41 0.00
CA ALA A 42 8.89 -12.21 -1.17
C ALA A 42 10.13 -12.65 -1.95
N MET A 43 11.10 -11.74 -2.16
CA MET A 43 12.35 -12.10 -2.82
C MET A 43 13.18 -13.09 -2.00
N GLY A 44 13.23 -12.92 -0.67
CA GLY A 44 13.89 -13.87 0.22
C GLY A 44 13.26 -15.26 0.15
N ALA A 45 11.93 -15.36 0.17
CA ALA A 45 11.21 -16.61 0.04
C ALA A 45 11.49 -17.27 -1.32
N LEU A 46 11.50 -16.47 -2.39
CA LEU A 46 11.79 -16.93 -3.75
C LEU A 46 13.22 -17.45 -3.87
N PHE A 47 14.20 -16.80 -3.23
CA PHE A 47 15.59 -17.29 -3.17
C PHE A 47 15.69 -18.68 -2.52
N PHE A 48 15.09 -18.87 -1.34
CA PHE A 48 15.11 -20.18 -0.68
C PHE A 48 14.31 -21.24 -1.45
N TYR A 49 13.22 -20.86 -2.10
CA TYR A 49 12.47 -21.75 -2.98
C TYR A 49 13.29 -22.22 -4.19
N MET A 50 14.02 -21.31 -4.85
CA MET A 50 14.94 -21.65 -5.93
C MET A 50 16.08 -22.54 -5.42
N LYS A 51 16.70 -22.18 -4.28
CA LYS A 51 17.72 -23.01 -3.63
C LYS A 51 17.21 -24.41 -3.38
N PHE A 52 15.98 -24.53 -2.85
CA PHE A 52 15.35 -25.81 -2.56
C PHE A 52 15.09 -26.64 -3.83
N SER A 53 14.60 -26.01 -4.90
CA SER A 53 14.18 -26.69 -6.13
C SER A 53 15.34 -27.11 -7.04
N PHE A 54 16.44 -26.34 -7.07
CA PHE A 54 17.56 -26.57 -7.99
C PHE A 54 18.73 -27.35 -7.35
N ILE A 55 18.82 -27.41 -6.02
CA ILE A 55 19.85 -28.20 -5.34
C ILE A 55 19.28 -29.60 -5.07
N SER A 56 19.83 -30.61 -5.74
CA SER A 56 19.53 -32.01 -5.43
C SER A 56 20.07 -32.36 -4.05
N TYR A 57 19.20 -32.24 -3.04
CA TYR A 57 19.48 -32.73 -1.71
C TYR A 57 19.49 -34.25 -1.70
N LYS A 58 20.44 -34.86 -0.97
CA LYS A 58 20.31 -36.27 -0.59
C LYS A 58 19.01 -36.44 0.22
N PRO A 59 18.31 -37.57 0.07
CA PRO A 59 17.12 -37.84 0.89
C PRO A 59 17.47 -37.69 2.37
N ASN A 60 16.63 -36.96 3.12
CA ASN A 60 16.81 -36.59 4.54
C ASN A 60 18.01 -35.69 4.86
N SER A 61 18.52 -34.90 3.92
CA SER A 61 19.52 -33.90 4.28
C SER A 61 18.91 -32.85 5.23
N ILE A 62 19.59 -32.62 6.35
CA ILE A 62 19.21 -31.63 7.37
C ILE A 62 19.12 -30.21 6.76
N GLU A 63 19.95 -29.91 5.75
CA GLU A 63 19.95 -28.62 5.06
C GLU A 63 18.65 -28.34 4.30
N GLY A 64 18.04 -29.36 3.67
CA GLY A 64 16.76 -29.20 2.97
C GLY A 64 15.60 -28.91 3.92
N ILE A 65 15.61 -29.48 5.12
CA ILE A 65 14.60 -29.20 6.15
C ILE A 65 14.68 -27.74 6.60
N TYR A 66 15.89 -27.22 6.84
CA TYR A 66 16.07 -25.82 7.24
C TYR A 66 15.62 -24.83 6.15
N ASP A 67 15.83 -25.15 4.87
CA ASP A 67 15.33 -24.33 3.77
C ASP A 67 13.79 -24.28 3.75
N ILE A 68 13.12 -25.42 3.93
CA ILE A 68 11.65 -25.47 3.98
C ILE A 68 11.12 -24.62 5.15
N ILE A 69 11.73 -24.74 6.34
CA ILE A 69 11.35 -23.94 7.51
C ILE A 69 11.55 -22.45 7.22
N ALA A 70 12.67 -22.07 6.59
CA ALA A 70 12.94 -20.69 6.21
C ALA A 70 11.89 -20.14 5.23
N ILE A 71 11.49 -20.93 4.22
CA ILE A 71 10.44 -20.55 3.27
C ILE A 71 9.12 -20.30 4.00
N ILE A 72 8.71 -21.21 4.90
CA ILE A 72 7.46 -21.08 5.66
C ILE A 72 7.47 -19.82 6.51
N LEU A 73 8.56 -19.57 7.25
CA LEU A 73 8.71 -18.36 8.07
C LEU A 73 8.63 -17.09 7.21
N LEU A 74 9.34 -17.05 6.08
CA LEU A 74 9.33 -15.90 5.19
C LEU A 74 7.95 -15.66 4.58
N LEU A 75 7.20 -16.71 4.24
CA LEU A 75 5.82 -16.59 3.75
C LEU A 75 4.87 -16.03 4.82
N ILE A 76 4.98 -16.48 6.07
CA ILE A 76 4.16 -15.95 7.16
C ILE A 76 4.43 -14.46 7.36
N VAL A 77 5.71 -14.08 7.46
CA VAL A 77 6.10 -12.68 7.65
C VAL A 77 5.70 -11.82 6.45
N CYS A 78 5.88 -12.31 5.23
CA CYS A 78 5.43 -11.65 4.01
C CYS A 78 3.90 -11.43 4.01
N SER A 79 3.12 -12.42 4.43
CA SER A 79 1.66 -12.33 4.50
C SER A 79 1.19 -11.26 5.49
N ILE A 80 1.82 -11.20 6.66
CA ILE A 80 1.52 -10.17 7.68
C ILE A 80 1.88 -8.78 7.14
N ALA A 81 3.08 -8.61 6.57
CA ALA A 81 3.51 -7.35 5.98
C ALA A 81 2.59 -6.90 4.83
N PHE A 82 2.07 -7.84 4.04
CA PHE A 82 1.11 -7.56 2.98
C PHE A 82 -0.22 -7.07 3.54
N LEU A 83 -0.73 -7.73 4.60
CA LEU A 83 -1.95 -7.31 5.28
C LEU A 83 -1.82 -5.88 5.83
N GLU A 84 -0.69 -5.57 6.49
CA GLU A 84 -0.40 -4.22 6.98
C GLU A 84 -0.38 -3.19 5.86
N ALA A 85 0.31 -3.48 4.75
CA ALA A 85 0.37 -2.58 3.60
C ALA A 85 -1.03 -2.29 3.03
N VAL A 86 -1.86 -3.32 2.89
CA VAL A 86 -3.25 -3.21 2.41
C VAL A 86 -4.11 -2.39 3.38
N ILE A 87 -4.00 -2.62 4.70
CA ILE A 87 -4.74 -1.85 5.72
C ILE A 87 -4.39 -0.37 5.63
N ILE A 88 -3.09 -0.03 5.51
CA ILE A 88 -2.65 1.36 5.42
C ILE A 88 -3.18 2.00 4.11
N ASP A 89 -3.21 1.28 3.00
CA ASP A 89 -3.80 1.76 1.74
C ASP A 89 -5.30 2.04 1.87
N ILE A 90 -6.06 1.13 2.50
CA ILE A 90 -7.50 1.32 2.72
C ILE A 90 -7.76 2.54 3.62
N VAL A 91 -7.01 2.67 4.72
CA VAL A 91 -7.16 3.80 5.65
C VAL A 91 -6.82 5.13 4.98
N GLU A 92 -5.74 5.19 4.19
CA GLU A 92 -5.37 6.44 3.50
C GLU A 92 -6.40 6.84 2.44
N ASN A 93 -6.96 5.87 1.69
CA ASN A 93 -8.03 6.15 0.75
C ASN A 93 -9.35 6.55 1.42
N SER A 94 -9.67 5.99 2.60
CA SER A 94 -10.88 6.37 3.34
C SER A 94 -10.89 7.85 3.74
N ASN A 95 -9.71 8.41 4.05
CA ASN A 95 -9.56 9.84 4.33
C ASN A 95 -9.89 10.71 3.11
N LEU A 96 -9.53 10.28 1.89
CA LEU A 96 -9.91 10.97 0.66
C LEU A 96 -11.42 10.95 0.44
N PHE A 97 -12.08 9.82 0.72
CA PHE A 97 -13.54 9.74 0.67
C PHE A 97 -14.23 10.69 1.66
N SER A 98 -13.71 10.80 2.89
CA SER A 98 -14.26 11.75 3.89
C SER A 98 -14.17 13.20 3.42
N ARG A 99 -13.06 13.58 2.76
CA ARG A 99 -12.85 14.92 2.21
C ARG A 99 -13.77 15.19 1.03
N SER A 100 -13.92 14.23 0.11
CA SER A 100 -14.86 14.33 -1.01
C SER A 100 -16.31 14.45 -0.52
N TYR A 101 -16.71 13.68 0.50
CA TYR A 101 -18.03 13.79 1.11
C TYR A 101 -18.27 15.17 1.74
N MET A 102 -17.29 15.70 2.48
CA MET A 102 -17.38 17.06 3.03
C MET A 102 -17.48 18.13 1.95
N ALA A 103 -16.74 18.00 0.85
CA ALA A 103 -16.82 18.93 -0.28
C ALA A 103 -18.21 18.90 -0.93
N VAL A 104 -18.75 17.71 -1.21
CA VAL A 104 -20.11 17.54 -1.76
C VAL A 104 -21.17 18.10 -0.81
N ARG A 105 -21.05 17.83 0.49
CA ARG A 105 -21.96 18.39 1.51
C ARG A 105 -21.96 19.93 1.51
N LYS A 106 -20.78 20.56 1.42
CA LYS A 106 -20.67 22.03 1.33
C LYS A 106 -21.32 22.57 0.06
N VAL A 107 -21.16 21.91 -1.09
CA VAL A 107 -21.81 22.31 -2.35
C VAL A 107 -23.34 22.18 -2.24
N ILE A 108 -23.85 21.08 -1.68
CA ILE A 108 -25.29 20.89 -1.48
C ILE A 108 -25.87 21.98 -0.55
N GLN A 109 -25.17 22.29 0.56
CA GLN A 109 -25.57 23.37 1.46
C GLN A 109 -25.56 24.74 0.76
N LEU A 110 -24.53 25.04 -0.03
CA LEU A 110 -24.45 26.28 -0.81
C LEU A 110 -25.57 26.38 -1.84
N VAL A 111 -25.91 25.29 -2.54
CA VAL A 111 -27.04 25.26 -3.49
C VAL A 111 -28.38 25.49 -2.76
N GLY A 112 -28.55 24.89 -1.59
CA GLY A 112 -29.74 25.10 -0.74
C GLY A 112 -29.87 26.55 -0.27
N ILE A 113 -28.78 27.15 0.19
CA ILE A 113 -28.73 28.57 0.60
C ILE A 113 -29.02 29.48 -0.60
N ASN A 114 -28.42 29.20 -1.76
CA ASN A 114 -28.60 30.03 -2.96
C ASN A 114 -30.04 29.96 -3.49
N LYS A 115 -30.68 28.77 -3.46
CA LYS A 115 -32.12 28.63 -3.74
C LYS A 115 -32.98 29.39 -2.72
N ALA A 116 -32.68 29.28 -1.43
CA ALA A 116 -33.41 29.98 -0.38
C ALA A 116 -33.28 31.51 -0.53
N PHE A 117 -32.09 32.02 -0.88
CA PHE A 117 -31.85 33.44 -1.12
C PHE A 117 -32.59 33.96 -2.36
N LYS A 118 -32.62 33.15 -3.44
CA LYS A 118 -33.35 33.47 -4.68
C LYS A 118 -34.87 33.46 -4.50
N ILE A 119 -35.39 32.64 -3.57
CA ILE A 119 -36.82 32.60 -3.19
C ILE A 119 -37.16 33.73 -2.21
N LYS A 120 -36.26 34.09 -1.31
CA LYS A 120 -36.47 35.17 -0.33
C LYS A 120 -36.30 36.58 -0.88
N MET A 121 -35.66 36.76 -2.05
CA MET A 121 -35.67 38.07 -2.72
C MET A 121 -37.06 38.30 -3.30
N PRO A 122 -37.89 39.16 -2.68
CA PRO A 122 -39.18 39.52 -3.24
C PRO A 122 -38.90 40.27 -4.54
N SER A 123 -39.63 39.93 -5.60
CA SER A 123 -39.54 40.60 -6.91
C SER A 123 -39.59 42.12 -6.83
N ASP A 124 -40.20 42.66 -5.77
CA ASP A 124 -40.34 44.10 -5.53
C ASP A 124 -39.02 44.77 -5.09
N PHE A 125 -38.12 44.05 -4.41
CA PHE A 125 -36.82 44.60 -4.02
C PHE A 125 -35.87 44.68 -5.22
N VAL A 126 -35.99 43.74 -6.17
CA VAL A 126 -35.22 43.75 -7.42
C VAL A 126 -35.72 44.83 -8.38
N LYS A 127 -37.04 45.09 -8.41
CA LYS A 127 -37.62 46.23 -9.14
C LYS A 127 -37.15 47.57 -8.57
N LYS A 128 -37.17 47.72 -7.24
CA LYS A 128 -36.73 48.95 -6.56
C LYS A 128 -35.25 49.31 -6.76
N ILE A 129 -34.38 48.32 -6.97
CA ILE A 129 -32.95 48.53 -7.27
C ILE A 129 -32.71 48.81 -8.76
N ARG A 130 -33.58 48.30 -9.67
CA ARG A 130 -33.46 48.51 -11.12
C ARG A 130 -34.12 49.80 -11.64
N GLY A 131 -34.76 50.59 -10.78
CA GLY A 131 -35.37 51.86 -11.19
C GLY A 131 -36.53 51.69 -12.20
N LEU A 132 -37.33 50.63 -12.04
CA LEU A 132 -38.61 50.42 -12.71
C LEU A 132 -39.77 50.61 -11.74
#